data_AF-A0A6J6REF0-F1
#
_entry.id   AF-A0A6J6REF0-F1
#
_cell.length_a   1.000
_cell.length_b   1.000
_cell.length_c   1.000
_cell.angle_alpha   90.00
_cell.angle_beta   90.00
_cell.angle_gamma   90.00
#
_symmetry.space_group_name_H-M   'P 1'
#
loop_
_entity.id
_entity.type
_entity.pdbx_description
1 polymer ?
#
loop_
_entity_poly.entity_id
_entity_poly.type
_entity_poly.pdbx_seq_one_letter_code
_entity_poly.pdbx_strand_id
1 'polypeptide(L)'
;MGMKMPKANAWLAALTEIGSGVFLALGFLTPLAAAGLVAIMVVALITTHRKNGWFIFNPGGGIEYVVVLAAVGIGLACAGPGEWSIDHAAEIQWCGVPKGLIIVLAAGVGGALLQLAAFWRPKSVASN
;
A
#
# COMPACT_ATOMS: atom_id res chain seq x y z
N MET A 1 -11.96 12.44 2.50
CA MET A 1 -11.04 12.22 1.36
C MET A 1 -11.65 12.80 0.08
N GLY A 2 -10.91 13.55 -0.74
CA GLY A 2 -11.43 14.30 -1.89
C GLY A 2 -11.47 13.51 -3.21
N MET A 3 -11.96 12.26 -3.22
CA MET A 3 -11.91 11.41 -4.42
C MET A 3 -13.05 11.73 -5.42
N LYS A 4 -12.74 11.77 -6.72
CA LYS A 4 -13.67 12.03 -7.83
C LYS A 4 -14.74 10.93 -7.98
N MET A 5 -14.39 9.69 -7.63
CA MET A 5 -15.30 8.51 -7.66
C MET A 5 -15.22 7.74 -6.34
N PRO A 6 -15.92 8.19 -5.28
CA PRO A 6 -15.71 7.68 -3.92
C PRO A 6 -16.10 6.20 -3.77
N LYS A 7 -17.23 5.75 -4.35
CA LYS A 7 -17.65 4.33 -4.25
C LYS A 7 -16.67 3.38 -4.93
N ALA A 8 -16.22 3.71 -6.14
CA ALA A 8 -15.27 2.89 -6.89
C ALA A 8 -13.91 2.80 -6.18
N ASN A 9 -13.42 3.92 -5.63
CA ASN A 9 -12.16 3.94 -4.88
C ASN A 9 -12.27 3.20 -3.54
N ALA A 10 -13.44 3.23 -2.90
CA ALA A 10 -13.68 2.44 -1.68
C ALA A 10 -13.65 0.94 -1.96
N TRP A 11 -14.31 0.49 -3.04
CA TRP A 11 -14.23 -0.91 -3.48
C TRP A 11 -12.82 -1.31 -3.88
N LEU A 12 -12.12 -0.47 -4.63
CA LEU A 12 -10.73 -0.72 -5.01
C LEU A 12 -9.85 -0.89 -3.77
N ALA A 13 -9.93 0.04 -2.80
CA ALA A 13 -9.19 -0.05 -1.56
C ALA A 13 -9.50 -1.34 -0.79
N ALA A 14 -10.79 -1.67 -0.61
CA ALA A 14 -11.21 -2.87 0.11
C ALA A 14 -10.73 -4.17 -0.58
N LEU A 15 -10.85 -4.25 -1.90
CA LEU A 15 -10.40 -5.41 -2.67
C LEU A 15 -8.87 -5.54 -2.63
N THR A 16 -8.14 -4.43 -2.74
CA THR A 16 -6.67 -4.46 -2.64
C THR A 16 -6.24 -4.83 -1.22
N GLU A 17 -6.94 -4.37 -0.18
CA GLU A 17 -6.60 -4.66 1.22
C GLU A 17 -6.78 -6.14 1.53
N ILE A 18 -7.97 -6.68 1.21
CA ILE A 18 -8.28 -8.10 1.40
C ILE A 18 -7.37 -8.96 0.51
N GLY A 19 -7.23 -8.63 -0.77
CA GLY A 19 -6.44 -9.38 -1.72
C GLY A 19 -4.96 -9.42 -1.34
N SER A 20 -4.37 -8.27 -0.97
CA SER A 20 -2.98 -8.20 -0.53
C SER A 20 -2.78 -8.97 0.78
N GLY A 21 -3.71 -8.86 1.74
CA GLY A 21 -3.65 -9.60 3.00
C GLY A 21 -3.69 -11.12 2.80
N VAL A 22 -4.61 -11.61 1.96
CA VAL A 22 -4.72 -13.05 1.65
C VAL A 22 -3.46 -13.55 0.93
N PHE A 23 -2.98 -12.81 -0.07
CA PHE A 23 -1.79 -13.22 -0.83
C PHE A 23 -0.52 -13.18 0.02
N LEU A 24 -0.36 -12.18 0.90
CA LEU A 24 0.73 -12.14 1.87
C LEU A 24 0.65 -13.31 2.87
N ALA A 25 -0.55 -13.63 3.37
CA ALA A 25 -0.74 -14.73 4.32
C ALA A 25 -0.38 -16.10 3.71
N LEU A 26 -0.69 -16.30 2.42
CA LEU A 26 -0.35 -17.51 1.69
C LEU A 26 1.09 -17.51 1.14
N GLY A 27 1.78 -16.37 1.19
CA GLY A 27 3.06 -16.17 0.50
C GLY A 27 2.95 -16.38 -1.01
N PHE A 28 1.88 -15.90 -1.64
CA PHE A 28 1.64 -15.99 -3.08
C PHE A 28 1.84 -14.65 -3.76
N LEU A 29 2.68 -14.59 -4.80
CA LEU A 29 3.12 -13.38 -5.47
C LEU A 29 3.58 -12.31 -4.47
N THR A 30 4.39 -12.72 -3.49
CA THR A 30 4.64 -11.95 -2.25
C THR A 30 5.11 -10.52 -2.49
N PRO A 31 6.07 -10.23 -3.39
CA PRO A 31 6.47 -8.86 -3.67
C PRO A 31 5.34 -8.00 -4.27
N LEU A 32 4.45 -8.61 -5.05
CA LEU A 32 3.31 -7.91 -5.65
C LEU A 32 2.20 -7.66 -4.62
N ALA A 33 1.92 -8.64 -3.75
CA ALA A 33 0.99 -8.50 -2.65
C ALA A 33 1.47 -7.42 -1.65
N ALA A 34 2.77 -7.42 -1.35
CA ALA A 34 3.42 -6.37 -0.56
C ALA A 34 3.33 -5.00 -1.25
N ALA A 35 3.49 -4.92 -2.57
CA ALA A 35 3.30 -3.68 -3.32
C ALA A 35 1.85 -3.17 -3.22
N GLY A 36 0.85 -4.05 -3.21
CA GLY A 36 -0.55 -3.69 -2.96
C GLY A 36 -0.77 -3.07 -1.59
N LEU A 37 -0.18 -3.65 -0.53
CA LEU A 37 -0.17 -3.06 0.82
C LEU A 37 0.46 -1.66 0.81
N VAL A 38 1.64 -1.51 0.20
CA VAL A 38 2.33 -0.22 0.11
C VAL A 38 1.49 0.80 -0.67
N ALA A 39 0.83 0.40 -1.76
CA ALA A 39 -0.03 1.29 -2.54
C ALA A 39 -1.15 1.88 -1.69
N ILE A 40 -1.88 1.05 -0.93
CA ILE A 40 -2.96 1.51 -0.04
C ILE A 40 -2.41 2.47 1.01
N MET A 41 -1.26 2.15 1.61
CA MET A 41 -0.63 3.02 2.62
C MET A 41 -0.22 4.37 2.02
N VAL A 42 0.33 4.42 0.81
CA VAL A 42 0.67 5.68 0.12
C VAL A 42 -0.58 6.52 -0.15
N VAL A 43 -1.66 5.91 -0.65
CA VAL A 43 -2.95 6.60 -0.87
C VAL A 43 -3.52 7.10 0.46
N ALA A 44 -3.52 6.29 1.52
CA ALA A 44 -4.02 6.66 2.83
C ALA A 44 -3.21 7.82 3.44
N LEU A 45 -1.88 7.76 3.33
CA LEU A 45 -0.97 8.81 3.78
C LEU A 45 -1.33 10.15 3.14
N ILE A 46 -1.41 10.19 1.80
CA ILE A 46 -1.62 11.43 1.06
C ILE A 46 -3.04 11.99 1.27
N THR A 47 -4.05 11.12 1.28
CA THR A 47 -5.45 11.55 1.29
C THR A 47 -6.00 11.88 2.67
N THR A 48 -5.45 11.28 3.73
CA THR A 48 -6.08 11.26 5.06
C THR A 48 -5.11 11.55 6.20
N HIS A 49 -3.93 10.95 6.20
CA HIS A 49 -3.06 10.98 7.39
C HIS A 49 -2.03 12.11 7.38
N ARG A 50 -1.63 12.64 6.22
CA ARG A 50 -0.50 13.59 6.09
C ARG A 50 -0.59 14.87 6.93
N LYS A 51 -1.77 15.24 7.43
CA LYS A 51 -2.01 16.45 8.23
C LYS A 51 -2.28 16.17 9.71
N ASN A 52 -2.26 14.89 10.13
CA ASN A 52 -2.72 14.49 11.46
C ASN A 52 -1.58 14.37 12.49
N GLY A 53 -0.39 14.87 12.16
CA GLY A 53 0.82 14.71 12.98
C GLY A 53 1.38 13.29 12.96
N TRP A 54 2.33 13.00 13.85
CA TRP A 54 3.06 11.72 13.86
C TRP A 54 2.23 10.57 14.43
N PHE A 55 1.83 10.66 15.70
CA PHE A 55 1.32 9.51 16.45
C PHE A 55 -0.06 9.03 16.05
N ILE A 56 -0.26 7.71 16.05
CA ILE A 56 -1.55 7.08 15.72
C ILE A 56 -2.71 7.58 16.60
N PHE A 57 -2.45 7.99 17.83
CA PHE A 57 -3.47 8.45 18.78
C PHE A 57 -3.96 9.88 18.53
N ASN A 58 -3.36 10.59 17.57
CA ASN A 58 -3.80 11.93 17.20
C ASN A 58 -5.20 11.89 16.56
N PRO A 59 -5.98 13.00 16.64
CA PRO A 59 -7.26 13.11 15.93
C PRO A 59 -7.11 12.80 14.44
N GLY A 60 -7.89 11.83 13.95
CA GLY A 60 -7.84 11.36 12.56
C GLY A 60 -6.77 10.28 12.27
N GLY A 61 -6.01 9.85 13.28
CA GLY A 61 -4.90 8.91 13.15
C GLY A 61 -3.68 9.58 12.52
N GLY A 62 -2.56 9.67 13.25
CA GLY A 62 -1.31 10.21 12.70
C GLY A 62 -0.72 9.37 11.56
N ILE A 63 0.45 9.79 11.06
CA ILE A 63 1.13 9.11 9.95
C ILE A 63 1.89 7.83 10.36
N GLU A 64 2.21 7.67 11.65
CA GLU A 64 3.05 6.60 12.20
C GLU A 64 2.62 5.22 11.70
N TYR A 65 1.36 4.85 11.91
CA TYR A 65 0.86 3.52 11.56
C TYR A 65 0.95 3.22 10.07
N VAL A 66 0.59 4.20 9.24
CA VAL A 66 0.61 4.06 7.77
C VAL A 66 2.04 3.91 7.25
N VAL A 67 2.98 4.68 7.81
CA VAL A 67 4.40 4.61 7.46
C VAL A 67 5.00 3.28 7.91
N VAL A 68 4.68 2.80 9.12
CA VAL A 68 5.16 1.51 9.63
C VAL A 68 4.65 0.36 8.75
N LEU A 69 3.37 0.34 8.39
CA LEU A 69 2.83 -0.68 7.50
C LEU A 69 3.46 -0.65 6.10
N ALA A 70 3.71 0.55 5.54
CA ALA A 70 4.44 0.67 4.29
C ALA A 70 5.86 0.13 4.39
N ALA A 71 6.58 0.43 5.48
CA ALA A 71 7.93 -0.08 5.72
C ALA A 71 7.95 -1.62 5.88
N VAL A 72 6.98 -2.19 6.59
CA VAL A 72 6.80 -3.65 6.69
C VAL A 72 6.54 -4.26 5.31
N GLY A 73 5.67 -3.66 4.50
CA GLY A 73 5.43 -4.10 3.12
C GLY A 73 6.70 -4.10 2.28
N ILE A 74 7.49 -3.03 2.32
CA ILE A 74 8.80 -2.98 1.63
C ILE A 74 9.73 -4.09 2.13
N GLY A 75 9.78 -4.31 3.44
CA GLY A 75 10.57 -5.36 4.07
C GLY A 75 10.18 -6.75 3.55
N LEU A 76 8.88 -7.06 3.52
CA LEU A 76 8.35 -8.32 3.01
C LEU A 76 8.67 -8.53 1.52
N ALA A 77 8.52 -7.48 0.70
CA ALA A 77 8.88 -7.55 -0.71
C ALA A 77 10.36 -7.89 -0.95
N CYS A 78 11.24 -7.38 -0.08
CA CYS A 78 12.69 -7.61 -0.14
C CYS A 78 13.09 -8.97 0.43
N ALA A 79 12.51 -9.35 1.57
CA ALA A 79 12.80 -10.60 2.28
C ALA A 79 12.26 -11.83 1.52
N GLY A 80 11.12 -11.67 0.83
CA GLY A 80 10.49 -12.73 0.06
C GLY A 80 9.50 -13.58 0.87
N PRO A 81 8.99 -14.66 0.24
CA PRO A 81 7.78 -15.37 0.67
C PRO A 81 7.98 -16.36 1.83
N GLY A 82 9.22 -16.73 2.18
CA GLY A 82 9.51 -17.76 3.20
C GLY A 82 9.31 -19.20 2.70
N GLU A 83 9.74 -20.19 3.47
CA GLU A 83 9.76 -21.61 3.05
C GLU A 83 8.38 -22.26 2.95
N TRP A 84 7.42 -21.80 3.76
CA TRP A 84 6.06 -22.39 3.82
C TRP A 84 5.07 -21.72 2.85
N SER A 85 5.59 -21.00 1.87
CA SER A 85 4.80 -20.21 0.94
C SER A 85 4.40 -20.94 -0.32
N ILE A 86 3.31 -20.48 -0.95
CA ILE A 86 2.94 -20.94 -2.29
C ILE A 86 4.03 -20.57 -3.31
N ASP A 87 4.65 -19.39 -3.18
CA ASP A 87 5.76 -19.00 -4.06
C ASP A 87 6.94 -19.97 -3.98
N HIS A 88 7.29 -20.46 -2.78
CA HIS A 88 8.34 -21.46 -2.63
C HIS A 88 7.93 -22.81 -3.22
N ALA A 89 6.69 -23.26 -2.94
CA ALA A 89 6.17 -24.52 -3.48
C ALA A 89 6.02 -24.52 -5.01
N ALA A 90 5.78 -23.35 -5.60
CA ALA A 90 5.66 -23.15 -7.04
C ALA A 90 6.96 -22.67 -7.71
N GLU A 91 8.08 -22.63 -6.96
CA GLU A 91 9.40 -22.18 -7.43
C GLU A 91 9.41 -20.75 -8.05
N ILE A 92 8.55 -19.86 -7.55
CA ILE A 92 8.45 -18.47 -8.01
C ILE A 92 9.59 -17.63 -7.41
N GLN A 93 10.55 -17.23 -8.24
CA GLN A 93 11.77 -16.50 -7.81
C GLN A 93 11.69 -14.97 -7.93
N TRP A 94 10.52 -14.37 -7.68
CA TRP A 94 10.32 -12.92 -7.81
C TRP A 94 10.84 -12.13 -6.58
N CYS A 95 11.43 -12.81 -5.61
CA CYS A 95 11.96 -12.25 -4.37
C CYS A 95 13.42 -11.78 -4.46
N GLY A 96 13.85 -11.03 -3.44
CA GLY A 96 15.19 -10.45 -3.30
C GLY A 96 15.20 -8.93 -3.39
N VAL A 97 16.15 -8.29 -2.70
CA VAL A 97 16.18 -6.83 -2.48
C VAL A 97 16.00 -6.02 -3.77
N PRO A 98 16.75 -6.24 -4.87
CA PRO A 98 16.60 -5.41 -6.07
C PRO A 98 15.22 -5.57 -6.72
N LYS A 99 14.73 -6.80 -6.86
CA LYS A 99 13.43 -7.09 -7.50
C LYS A 99 12.28 -6.57 -6.65
N GLY A 100 12.32 -6.83 -5.34
CA GLY A 100 11.32 -6.37 -4.38
C GLY A 100 11.18 -4.86 -4.38
N LEU A 101 12.29 -4.13 -4.34
CA LEU A 101 12.28 -2.67 -4.42
C LEU A 101 11.71 -2.16 -5.75
N ILE A 102 12.13 -2.74 -6.88
CA ILE A 102 11.59 -2.35 -8.20
C ILE A 102 10.09 -2.57 -8.25
N ILE A 103 9.59 -3.72 -7.80
CA ILE A 103 8.16 -4.04 -7.80
C ILE A 103 7.39 -3.08 -6.89
N VAL A 104 7.88 -2.82 -5.68
CA VAL A 104 7.22 -1.89 -4.75
C VAL A 104 7.23 -0.45 -5.27
N LEU A 105 8.33 0.00 -5.86
CA LEU A 105 8.41 1.35 -6.44
C LEU A 105 7.49 1.49 -7.65
N ALA A 106 7.48 0.51 -8.56
CA ALA A 106 6.68 0.56 -9.77
C ALA A 106 5.18 0.31 -9.50
N ALA A 107 4.84 -0.84 -8.92
CA ALA A 107 3.45 -1.25 -8.71
C ALA A 107 2.84 -0.61 -7.45
N GLY A 108 3.61 -0.50 -6.37
CA GLY A 108 3.12 0.05 -5.11
C GLY A 108 3.02 1.58 -5.16
N VAL A 109 4.17 2.25 -5.18
CA VAL A 109 4.24 3.72 -5.18
C VAL A 109 3.74 4.28 -6.51
N GLY A 110 4.23 3.79 -7.64
CA GLY A 110 3.81 4.23 -8.96
C GLY A 110 2.31 4.03 -9.20
N GLY A 111 1.77 2.85 -8.85
CA GLY A 111 0.34 2.58 -8.93
C GLY A 111 -0.51 3.52 -8.07
N ALA A 112 -0.11 3.76 -6.83
CA ALA A 112 -0.77 4.71 -5.94
C ALA A 112 -0.77 6.14 -6.49
N LEU A 113 0.37 6.62 -6.98
CA LEU A 113 0.50 7.96 -7.56
C LEU A 113 -0.35 8.12 -8.82
N LEU A 114 -0.41 7.09 -9.67
CA LEU A 114 -1.28 7.08 -10.86
C LEU A 114 -2.76 7.13 -10.47
N GLN A 115 -3.17 6.35 -9.47
CA GLN A 115 -4.55 6.40 -8.95
C GLN A 115 -4.88 7.80 -8.40
N LEU A 116 -3.97 8.39 -7.62
CA LEU A 116 -4.16 9.74 -7.08
C LEU A 116 -4.23 10.78 -8.20
N ALA A 117 -3.34 10.73 -9.19
CA ALA A 117 -3.37 11.65 -10.32
C ALA A 117 -4.69 11.57 -11.11
N ALA A 118 -5.22 10.35 -11.29
CA ALA A 118 -6.46 10.14 -12.03
C ALA A 118 -7.72 10.52 -11.25
N PHE A 119 -7.76 10.24 -9.93
CA PHE A 119 -9.00 10.23 -9.16
C PHE A 119 -9.03 11.14 -7.94
N TRP A 120 -7.92 11.76 -7.55
CA TRP A 120 -7.89 12.62 -6.37
C TRP A 120 -8.07 14.10 -6.71
N ARG A 121 -8.96 14.77 -5.97
CA ARG A 121 -9.17 16.22 -5.98
C ARG A 121 -8.94 16.75 -4.56
N PRO A 122 -7.86 17.51 -4.31
CA PRO A 122 -7.66 18.15 -3.02
C PRO A 122 -8.86 19.07 -2.72
N LYS A 123 -9.46 18.97 -1.53
CA LYS A 123 -10.42 19.97 -1.09
C LYS A 123 -9.65 21.29 -0.91
N SER A 124 -10.07 22.35 -1.60
CA SER A 124 -9.55 23.70 -1.32
C SER A 124 -9.86 24.01 0.14
N VAL A 125 -8.84 24.42 0.90
CA VAL A 125 -9.05 24.95 2.24
C VAL A 125 -9.76 26.27 2.03
N ALA A 126 -11.04 26.38 2.41
CA ALA A 126 -11.64 27.70 2.58
C ALA A 126 -10.80 28.40 3.65
N SER A 127 -10.12 29.48 3.27
CA SER A 127 -9.45 30.37 4.21
C SER A 127 -10.54 30.97 5.10
N ASN A 128 -10.55 30.56 6.37
CA ASN A 128 -11.18 31.32 7.44
C ASN A 128 -10.11 32.18 8.10
#